data_AF-A0A5C2RKD5-F1
#
_entry.id   AF-A0A5C2RKD5-F1
#
_cell.length_a   1.000
_cell.length_b   1.000
_cell.length_c   1.000
_cell.angle_alpha   90.00
_cell.angle_beta   90.00
_cell.angle_gamma   90.00
#
_symmetry.space_group_name_H-M   'P 1'
#
loop_
_entity.id
_entity.type
_entity.pdbx_description
1 polymer ?
#
loop_
_entity_poly.entity_id
_entity_poly.type
_entity_poly.pdbx_seq_one_letter_code
_entity_poly.pdbx_strand_id
1 'polypeptide(L)'
;MTLPSDLDVQVRTRPAMAAAVQHERALREGYARDALDELRMHITTFASLEYRKRRGSGVKHNKKMEPQLSKKQQVIDAAGVRYSDHRQKLITLGMKEDHHEFRLLTKNDKRAFVITADEQTPGDSRRSPSWIWGDFGFIGKAQEGSIKDFMLDSLRVHWFRHSALASRWTEEVQTEYEEMFRTVKSHKHDMNVWEERAKSRKEAGRLGAAAYARR
;
A
#
# COMPACT_ATOMS: atom_id res chain seq x y z
N MET A 1 25.92 11.74 -26.20
CA MET A 1 25.56 10.78 -27.26
C MET A 1 24.04 10.84 -27.39
N THR A 2 23.50 11.10 -28.57
CA THR A 2 22.06 11.24 -28.80
C THR A 2 21.39 9.87 -28.74
N LEU A 3 20.32 9.73 -27.95
CA LEU A 3 19.58 8.48 -27.80
C LEU A 3 18.23 8.54 -28.56
N PRO A 4 17.65 7.39 -28.95
CA PRO A 4 16.33 7.36 -29.60
C PRO A 4 15.22 8.15 -28.89
N SER A 5 15.26 8.27 -27.55
CA SER A 5 14.33 9.08 -26.77
C SER A 5 14.41 10.59 -27.05
N ASP A 6 15.55 11.05 -27.53
CA ASP A 6 15.83 12.47 -27.78
C ASP A 6 15.55 12.86 -29.24
N LEU A 7 15.22 11.87 -30.09
CA LEU A 7 14.88 12.07 -31.50
C LEU A 7 13.39 12.37 -31.68
N ASP A 8 13.09 13.09 -32.76
CA ASP A 8 11.72 13.36 -33.18
C ASP A 8 10.93 12.07 -33.47
N VAL A 9 9.62 12.12 -33.23
CA VAL A 9 8.72 10.97 -33.38
C VAL A 9 8.75 10.39 -34.81
N GLN A 10 8.96 11.22 -35.83
CA GLN A 10 9.02 10.80 -37.24
C GLN A 10 10.26 9.96 -37.56
N VAL A 11 11.37 10.21 -36.85
CA VAL A 11 12.60 9.41 -37.01
C VAL A 11 12.47 8.14 -36.18
N ARG A 12 11.97 8.25 -34.95
CA ARG A 12 11.82 7.13 -34.00
C ARG A 12 10.88 6.03 -34.50
N THR A 13 9.84 6.38 -35.25
CA THR A 13 8.82 5.43 -35.76
C THR A 13 9.27 4.65 -37.00
N ARG A 14 10.41 4.97 -37.60
CA ARG A 14 10.90 4.26 -38.79
C ARG A 14 11.26 2.80 -38.44
N PRO A 15 10.97 1.83 -39.33
CA PRO A 15 11.31 0.42 -39.10
C PRO A 15 12.80 0.18 -38.79
N ALA A 16 13.70 0.94 -39.43
CA ALA A 16 15.13 0.87 -39.19
C ALA A 16 15.54 1.24 -37.74
N MET A 17 14.72 2.03 -37.04
CA MET A 17 14.97 2.45 -35.66
C MET A 17 14.38 1.49 -34.62
N ALA A 18 13.57 0.50 -35.04
CA ALA A 18 12.84 -0.37 -34.14
C ALA A 18 13.77 -1.11 -33.14
N ALA A 19 14.87 -1.68 -33.63
CA ALA A 19 15.85 -2.37 -32.78
C ALA A 19 16.51 -1.42 -31.77
N ALA A 20 16.91 -0.22 -32.20
CA ALA A 20 17.52 0.78 -31.32
C ALA A 20 16.55 1.25 -30.22
N VAL A 21 15.28 1.47 -30.57
CA VAL A 21 14.21 1.82 -29.63
C VAL A 21 13.98 0.71 -28.61
N GLN A 22 13.95 -0.55 -29.05
CA GLN A 22 13.81 -1.70 -28.15
C GLN A 22 14.98 -1.81 -27.17
N HIS A 23 16.21 -1.65 -27.65
CA HIS A 23 17.40 -1.68 -26.79
C HIS A 23 17.41 -0.52 -25.78
N GLU A 24 17.12 0.71 -26.22
CA GLU A 24 17.03 1.83 -25.28
C GLU A 24 15.92 1.58 -24.27
N ARG A 25 14.75 1.12 -24.69
CA ARG A 25 13.65 0.82 -23.78
C ARG A 25 14.06 -0.18 -22.71
N ALA A 26 14.67 -1.30 -23.08
CA ALA A 26 15.15 -2.30 -22.12
C ALA A 26 16.14 -1.71 -21.10
N LEU A 27 17.07 -0.86 -21.57
CA LEU A 27 18.00 -0.14 -20.69
C LEU A 27 17.26 0.82 -19.74
N ARG A 28 16.29 1.59 -20.26
CA ARG A 28 15.50 2.55 -19.47
C ARG A 28 14.64 1.86 -18.42
N GLU A 29 14.09 0.69 -18.73
CA GLU A 29 13.37 -0.14 -17.76
C GLU A 29 14.31 -0.58 -16.63
N GLY A 30 15.54 -1.02 -16.96
CA GLY A 30 16.59 -1.30 -15.98
C GLY A 30 16.91 -0.09 -15.09
N TYR A 31 17.24 1.05 -15.70
CA TYR A 31 17.53 2.28 -14.98
C TYR A 31 16.36 2.78 -14.12
N ALA A 32 15.11 2.62 -14.58
CA ALA A 32 13.93 2.98 -13.81
C ALA A 32 13.77 2.10 -12.56
N ARG A 33 14.00 0.78 -12.68
CA ARG A 33 14.00 -0.13 -11.52
C ARG A 33 15.11 0.22 -10.53
N ASP A 34 16.32 0.45 -11.01
CA ASP A 34 17.46 0.81 -10.16
C ASP A 34 17.22 2.15 -9.45
N ALA A 35 16.65 3.14 -10.15
CA ALA A 35 16.29 4.42 -9.56
C ALA A 35 15.19 4.28 -8.49
N LEU A 36 14.23 3.37 -8.67
CA LEU A 36 13.23 3.06 -7.64
C LEU A 36 13.86 2.33 -6.43
N ASP A 37 14.77 1.39 -6.66
CA ASP A 37 15.50 0.69 -5.59
C ASP A 37 16.34 1.68 -4.76
N GLU A 38 17.02 2.62 -5.42
CA GLU A 38 17.76 3.70 -4.79
C GLU A 38 16.83 4.64 -3.98
N LEU A 39 15.69 5.02 -4.56
CA LEU A 39 14.68 5.85 -3.90
C LEU A 39 14.16 5.18 -2.63
N ARG A 40 13.76 3.91 -2.70
CA ARG A 40 13.30 3.11 -1.54
C ARG A 40 14.38 3.07 -0.45
N MET A 41 15.61 2.75 -0.83
CA MET A 41 16.74 2.71 0.10
C MET A 41 16.93 4.05 0.81
N HIS A 42 16.84 5.16 0.08
CA HIS A 42 16.99 6.49 0.63
C HIS A 42 15.84 6.87 1.56
N ILE A 43 14.59 6.53 1.22
CA ILE A 43 13.43 6.75 2.07
C ILE A 43 13.55 5.95 3.37
N THR A 44 13.92 4.66 3.32
CA THR A 44 14.09 3.87 4.55
C THR A 44 15.24 4.38 5.41
N THR A 45 16.33 4.82 4.78
CA THR A 45 17.45 5.44 5.50
C THR A 45 17.02 6.75 6.17
N PHE A 46 16.18 7.56 5.52
CA PHE A 46 15.63 8.77 6.14
C PHE A 46 14.77 8.44 7.35
N ALA A 47 13.89 7.44 7.23
CA ALA A 47 13.06 7.00 8.35
C ALA A 47 13.89 6.46 9.52
N SER A 48 14.98 5.73 9.26
CA SER A 48 15.88 5.26 10.32
C SER A 48 16.61 6.42 11.03
N LEU A 49 16.98 7.47 10.30
CA LEU A 49 17.55 8.70 10.88
C LEU A 49 16.50 9.47 11.69
N GLU A 50 15.27 9.55 11.21
CA GLU A 50 14.16 10.20 11.92
C GLU A 50 13.85 9.46 13.22
N TYR A 51 13.83 8.14 13.18
CA TYR A 51 13.69 7.28 14.36
C TYR A 51 14.79 7.55 15.40
N ARG A 52 16.06 7.62 14.96
CA ARG A 52 17.19 7.98 15.84
C ARG A 52 17.07 9.41 16.38
N LYS A 53 16.57 10.36 15.59
CA LYS A 53 16.32 11.73 16.04
C LYS A 53 15.31 11.75 17.18
N ARG A 54 14.16 11.06 17.03
CA ARG A 54 13.10 11.01 18.05
C ARG A 54 13.54 10.39 19.37
N ARG A 55 14.48 9.42 19.35
CA ARG A 55 15.03 8.79 20.57
C ARG A 55 15.99 9.67 21.36
N GLY A 56 16.60 10.67 20.72
CA GLY A 56 17.46 11.63 21.40
C GLY A 56 16.73 12.94 21.69
N SER A 57 17.10 13.59 22.78
CA SER A 57 16.53 14.88 23.17
C SER A 57 17.62 15.95 23.30
N GLY A 58 17.21 17.21 23.24
CA GLY A 58 18.09 18.37 23.46
C GLY A 58 18.61 19.04 22.18
N VAL A 59 18.96 20.32 22.33
CA VAL A 59 19.31 21.23 21.22
C VAL A 59 20.53 20.76 20.44
N LYS A 60 21.58 20.25 21.12
CA LYS A 60 22.81 19.77 20.47
C LYS A 60 22.55 18.56 19.57
N HIS A 61 21.75 17.61 20.04
CA HIS A 61 21.34 16.43 19.27
C HIS A 61 20.53 16.84 18.05
N ASN A 62 19.52 17.69 18.24
CA ASN A 62 18.67 18.18 17.13
C ASN A 62 19.50 18.94 16.09
N LYS A 63 20.38 19.86 16.52
CA LYS A 63 21.25 20.64 15.62
C LYS A 63 22.17 19.75 14.77
N LYS A 64 22.58 18.58 15.26
CA LYS A 64 23.35 17.60 14.50
C LYS A 64 22.50 16.79 13.52
N MET A 65 21.29 16.42 13.93
CA MET A 65 20.40 15.54 13.14
C MET A 65 19.66 16.27 12.02
N GLU A 66 19.22 17.53 12.23
CA GLU A 66 18.50 18.32 11.21
C GLU A 66 19.21 18.42 9.86
N PRO A 67 20.51 18.81 9.78
CA PRO A 67 21.19 18.92 8.49
C PRO A 67 21.35 17.55 7.81
N GLN A 68 21.48 16.46 8.57
CA GLN A 68 21.55 15.11 8.02
C GLN A 68 20.22 14.69 7.39
N LEU A 69 19.10 14.97 8.07
CA LEU A 69 17.76 14.74 7.53
C LEU A 69 17.49 15.58 6.29
N SER A 70 17.80 16.88 6.34
CA SER A 70 17.62 17.78 5.18
C SER A 70 18.42 17.32 3.96
N LYS A 71 19.71 16.99 4.15
CA LYS A 71 20.55 16.43 3.09
C LYS A 71 19.96 15.13 2.54
N LYS A 72 19.45 14.26 3.41
CA LYS A 72 18.86 13.00 2.97
C LYS A 72 17.54 13.19 2.22
N GLN A 73 16.72 14.17 2.62
CA GLN A 73 15.52 14.56 1.90
C GLN A 73 15.83 15.06 0.49
N GLN A 74 16.86 15.90 0.32
CA GLN A 74 17.31 16.34 -1.01
C GLN A 74 17.74 15.16 -1.90
N VAL A 75 18.39 14.15 -1.31
CA VAL A 75 18.80 12.93 -2.01
C VAL A 75 17.58 12.09 -2.43
N ILE A 76 16.54 11.99 -1.59
CA ILE A 76 15.25 11.37 -1.95
C ILE A 76 14.60 12.11 -3.12
N ASP A 77 14.60 13.44 -3.07
CA ASP A 77 14.00 14.25 -4.14
C ASP A 77 14.74 14.10 -5.46
N ALA A 78 16.08 14.10 -5.42
CA ALA A 78 16.91 13.84 -6.59
C ALA A 78 16.69 12.43 -7.18
N ALA A 79 16.59 11.39 -6.33
CA ALA A 79 16.27 10.03 -6.78
C ALA A 79 14.88 9.95 -7.42
N GLY A 80 13.89 10.66 -6.86
CA GLY A 80 12.55 10.75 -7.43
C GLY A 80 12.53 11.44 -8.81
N VAL A 81 13.36 12.46 -9.01
CA VAL A 81 13.52 13.12 -10.31
C VAL A 81 14.15 12.15 -11.32
N ARG A 82 15.23 11.44 -10.95
CA ARG A 82 15.85 10.43 -11.83
C ARG A 82 14.85 9.37 -12.31
N TYR A 83 14.04 8.84 -11.39
CA TYR A 83 12.98 7.90 -11.75
C TYR A 83 11.96 8.53 -12.73
N SER A 84 11.51 9.74 -12.44
CA SER A 84 10.53 10.45 -13.26
C SER A 84 11.06 10.72 -14.68
N ASP A 85 12.34 11.06 -14.81
CA ASP A 85 13.01 11.28 -16.09
C ASP A 85 13.08 9.98 -16.91
N HIS A 86 13.46 8.86 -16.28
CA HIS A 86 13.46 7.55 -16.96
C HIS A 86 12.05 7.13 -17.37
N ARG A 87 11.04 7.33 -16.51
CA ARG A 87 9.64 7.08 -16.83
C ARG A 87 9.18 7.92 -18.02
N GLN A 88 9.52 9.20 -18.07
CA GLN A 88 9.15 10.07 -19.18
C GLN A 88 9.75 9.58 -20.50
N LYS A 89 11.02 9.15 -20.47
CA LYS A 89 11.66 8.56 -21.66
C LYS A 89 11.00 7.25 -22.07
N LEU A 90 10.60 6.40 -21.13
CA LEU A 90 9.84 5.18 -21.44
C LEU A 90 8.51 5.48 -22.13
N ILE A 91 7.78 6.50 -21.66
CA ILE A 91 6.54 6.96 -22.31
C ILE A 91 6.83 7.44 -23.73
N THR A 92 7.87 8.25 -23.91
CA THR A 92 8.32 8.71 -25.23
C THR A 92 8.64 7.54 -26.17
N LEU A 93 9.23 6.45 -25.66
CA LEU A 93 9.54 5.23 -26.42
C LEU A 93 8.32 4.29 -26.62
N GLY A 94 7.11 4.71 -26.24
CA GLY A 94 5.86 3.98 -26.49
C GLY A 94 5.35 3.14 -25.32
N MET A 95 5.84 3.36 -24.10
CA MET A 95 5.20 2.81 -22.90
C MET A 95 3.86 3.52 -22.64
N LYS A 96 2.83 2.75 -22.27
CA LYS A 96 1.55 3.31 -21.82
C LYS A 96 1.75 4.13 -20.55
N GLU A 97 0.97 5.21 -20.40
CA GLU A 97 1.05 6.06 -19.21
C GLU A 97 0.62 5.31 -17.93
N ASP A 98 -0.40 4.46 -18.04
CA ASP A 98 -0.86 3.54 -16.99
C ASP A 98 -0.08 2.21 -17.01
N HIS A 99 1.21 2.29 -16.69
CA HIS A 99 2.06 1.10 -16.57
C HIS A 99 2.03 0.55 -15.15
N HIS A 100 1.68 -0.73 -15.00
CA HIS A 100 1.54 -1.40 -13.70
C HIS A 100 2.81 -1.34 -12.83
N GLU A 101 3.99 -1.46 -13.43
CA GLU A 101 5.31 -1.42 -12.76
C GLU A 101 5.89 0.01 -12.64
N PHE A 102 5.63 0.88 -13.62
CA PHE A 102 6.28 2.20 -13.75
C PHE A 102 5.25 3.32 -13.65
N ARG A 103 4.66 3.46 -12.46
CA ARG A 103 3.60 4.42 -12.18
C ARG A 103 4.15 5.83 -11.92
N LEU A 104 3.28 6.82 -12.00
CA LEU A 104 3.63 8.20 -11.66
C LEU A 104 4.01 8.29 -10.18
N LEU A 105 5.14 8.93 -9.88
CA LEU A 105 5.60 9.14 -8.51
C LEU A 105 5.02 10.45 -7.95
N THR A 106 4.16 10.35 -6.94
CA THR A 106 3.60 11.52 -6.25
C THR A 106 4.41 11.84 -5.00
N LYS A 107 4.32 13.07 -4.48
CA LYS A 107 4.95 13.46 -3.20
C LYS A 107 4.56 12.54 -2.04
N ASN A 108 3.33 12.04 -2.03
CA ASN A 108 2.83 11.11 -1.01
C ASN A 108 3.50 9.74 -1.06
N ASP A 109 4.03 9.34 -2.21
CA ASP A 109 4.70 8.05 -2.39
C ASP A 109 6.09 8.02 -1.77
N LYS A 110 6.72 9.19 -1.61
CA LYS A 110 8.07 9.34 -1.04
C LYS A 110 8.13 9.18 0.48
N ARG A 111 7.23 8.40 1.06
CA ARG A 111 7.13 8.15 2.50
C ARG A 111 7.49 6.71 2.79
N ALA A 112 8.21 6.49 3.90
CA ALA A 112 8.50 5.14 4.36
C ALA A 112 7.19 4.44 4.75
N PHE A 113 7.17 3.11 4.64
CA PHE A 113 6.16 2.33 5.32
C PHE A 113 6.22 2.60 6.83
N VAL A 114 5.07 2.61 7.52
CA VAL A 114 5.00 2.86 8.96
C VAL A 114 5.77 1.78 9.73
N ILE A 115 6.94 2.15 10.24
CA ILE A 115 7.95 1.19 10.72
C ILE A 115 7.61 0.70 12.11
N THR A 116 6.93 1.53 12.91
CA THR A 116 6.72 1.27 14.34
C THR A 116 5.26 1.42 14.75
N ALA A 117 4.84 0.70 15.79
CA ALA A 117 3.46 0.77 16.30
C ALA A 117 3.15 2.18 16.83
N ASP A 118 4.16 2.87 17.34
CA ASP A 118 4.10 4.23 17.90
C ASP A 118 3.79 5.32 16.86
N GLU A 119 3.89 5.03 15.56
CA GLU A 119 3.57 5.95 14.47
C GLU A 119 2.11 5.84 14.01
N GLN A 120 1.34 4.90 14.57
CA GLN A 120 -0.07 4.74 14.29
C GLN A 120 -0.86 5.90 14.92
N THR A 121 -1.50 6.67 14.06
CA THR A 121 -2.52 7.65 14.46
C THR A 121 -3.90 7.09 14.15
N PRO A 122 -4.94 7.40 14.94
CA PRO A 122 -6.30 6.98 14.63
C PRO A 122 -6.68 7.38 13.19
N GLY A 123 -7.07 6.40 12.36
CA GLY A 123 -7.37 6.59 10.92
C GLY A 123 -6.36 5.98 9.94
N ASP A 124 -5.24 5.44 10.43
CA ASP A 124 -4.23 4.79 9.59
C ASP A 124 -4.70 3.46 8.97
N SER A 125 -5.76 2.84 9.51
CA SER A 125 -6.35 1.60 8.96
C SER A 125 -6.87 1.74 7.52
N ARG A 126 -7.11 2.98 7.06
CA ARG A 126 -7.50 3.28 5.67
C ARG A 126 -6.32 3.63 4.76
N ARG A 127 -5.12 3.80 5.31
CA ARG A 127 -3.95 4.16 4.51
C ARG A 127 -3.35 2.89 3.90
N SER A 128 -3.42 2.81 2.57
CA SER A 128 -2.68 1.80 1.82
C SER A 128 -1.21 2.22 1.70
N PRO A 129 -0.25 1.28 1.82
CA PRO A 129 1.14 1.57 1.51
C PRO A 129 1.27 2.06 0.06
N SER A 130 2.20 2.99 -0.18
CA SER A 130 2.47 3.47 -1.53
C SER A 130 2.87 2.31 -2.45
N TRP A 131 2.46 2.40 -3.72
CA TRP A 131 2.72 1.39 -4.75
C TRP A 131 4.22 1.06 -4.92
N ILE A 132 5.11 1.99 -4.56
CA ILE A 132 6.56 1.75 -4.63
C ILE A 132 7.00 0.63 -3.68
N TRP A 133 6.24 0.31 -2.63
CA TRP A 133 6.57 -0.70 -1.63
C TRP A 133 6.00 -2.09 -1.93
N GLY A 134 5.42 -2.31 -3.11
CA GLY A 134 4.85 -3.62 -3.49
C GLY A 134 5.90 -4.72 -3.71
N ASP A 135 7.15 -4.35 -4.02
CA ASP A 135 8.27 -5.26 -4.19
C ASP A 135 9.37 -4.96 -3.16
N PHE A 136 9.74 -6.00 -2.40
CA PHE A 136 10.79 -5.95 -1.38
C PHE A 136 12.12 -6.59 -1.83
N GLY A 137 12.23 -7.01 -3.09
CA GLY A 137 13.46 -7.58 -3.65
C GLY A 137 14.68 -6.67 -3.50
N PHE A 138 14.48 -5.35 -3.42
CA PHE A 138 15.55 -4.38 -3.20
C PHE A 138 16.28 -4.55 -1.85
N ILE A 139 15.61 -5.09 -0.81
CA ILE A 139 16.21 -5.32 0.51
C ILE A 139 17.30 -6.41 0.41
N GLY A 140 17.09 -7.42 -0.45
CA GLY A 140 18.09 -8.45 -0.71
C GLY A 140 19.37 -7.89 -1.32
N LYS A 141 19.25 -6.87 -2.19
CA LYS A 141 20.37 -6.18 -2.86
C LYS A 141 21.10 -5.19 -1.95
N ALA A 142 20.52 -4.81 -0.82
CA ALA A 142 21.14 -3.86 0.11
C ALA A 142 22.41 -4.46 0.75
N GLN A 143 23.41 -3.61 0.95
CA GLN A 143 24.64 -3.97 1.66
C GLN A 143 24.33 -4.39 3.10
N GLU A 144 25.07 -5.37 3.59
CA GLU A 144 24.96 -5.82 4.98
C GLU A 144 25.31 -4.71 5.96
N GLY A 145 24.55 -4.63 7.05
CA GLY A 145 24.74 -3.65 8.11
C GLY A 145 23.42 -3.12 8.67
N SER A 146 23.53 -2.16 9.59
CA SER A 146 22.41 -1.69 10.41
C SER A 146 21.19 -1.17 9.64
N ILE A 147 21.36 -0.71 8.39
CA ILE A 147 20.26 -0.25 7.55
C ILE A 147 19.46 -1.43 6.99
N LYS A 148 20.13 -2.50 6.58
CA LYS A 148 19.49 -3.72 6.08
C LYS A 148 18.74 -4.43 7.20
N ASP A 149 19.32 -4.51 8.39
CA ASP A 149 18.65 -5.08 9.56
C ASP A 149 17.39 -4.29 9.91
N PHE A 150 17.47 -2.96 9.87
CA PHE A 150 16.32 -2.09 10.07
C PHE A 150 15.23 -2.28 8.99
N MET A 151 15.62 -2.43 7.72
CA MET A 151 14.69 -2.74 6.63
C MET A 151 13.99 -4.09 6.84
N LEU A 152 14.73 -5.13 7.22
CA LEU A 152 14.20 -6.47 7.47
C LEU A 152 13.25 -6.49 8.66
N ASP A 153 13.59 -5.78 9.74
CA ASP A 153 12.72 -5.66 10.91
C ASP A 153 11.43 -4.91 10.55
N SER A 154 11.55 -3.80 9.80
CA SER A 154 10.40 -3.04 9.28
C SER A 154 9.49 -3.92 8.41
N LEU A 155 10.06 -4.72 7.51
CA LEU A 155 9.33 -5.65 6.64
C LEU A 155 8.65 -6.75 7.46
N ARG A 156 9.32 -7.28 8.47
CA ARG A 156 8.77 -8.30 9.35
C ARG A 156 7.53 -7.78 10.08
N VAL A 157 7.62 -6.57 10.65
CA VAL A 157 6.50 -5.90 11.31
C VAL A 157 5.36 -5.62 10.33
N HIS A 158 5.67 -5.12 9.13
CA HIS A 158 4.69 -4.94 8.05
C HIS A 158 3.95 -6.23 7.74
N TRP A 159 4.69 -7.32 7.52
CA TRP A 159 4.13 -8.60 7.15
C TRP A 159 3.18 -9.13 8.23
N PHE A 160 3.59 -9.12 9.50
CA PHE A 160 2.74 -9.57 10.60
C PHE A 160 1.43 -8.76 10.69
N ARG A 161 1.49 -7.44 10.49
CA ARG A 161 0.29 -6.59 10.50
C ARG A 161 -0.66 -6.92 9.36
N HIS A 162 -0.15 -6.99 8.14
CA HIS A 162 -0.98 -7.29 6.97
C HIS A 162 -1.53 -8.72 7.03
N SER A 163 -0.75 -9.67 7.56
CA SER A 163 -1.23 -11.02 7.84
C SER A 163 -2.35 -11.01 8.87
N ALA A 164 -2.20 -10.30 9.99
CA ALA A 164 -3.24 -10.21 11.01
C ALA A 164 -4.51 -9.50 10.50
N LEU A 165 -4.34 -8.45 9.69
CA LEU A 165 -5.45 -7.74 9.05
C LEU A 165 -6.20 -8.65 8.07
N ALA A 166 -5.48 -9.43 7.26
CA ALA A 166 -6.08 -10.41 6.36
C ALA A 166 -6.85 -11.50 7.14
N SER A 167 -6.29 -12.01 8.24
CA SER A 167 -7.00 -12.95 9.13
C SER A 167 -8.28 -12.32 9.69
N ARG A 168 -8.22 -11.09 10.19
CA ARG A 168 -9.37 -10.36 10.72
C ARG A 168 -10.46 -10.15 9.66
N TRP A 169 -10.10 -9.72 8.46
CA TRP A 169 -11.08 -9.57 7.38
C TRP A 169 -11.72 -10.90 6.99
N THR A 170 -10.95 -11.98 7.03
CA THR A 170 -11.50 -13.32 6.81
C THR A 170 -12.52 -13.68 7.90
N GLU A 171 -12.21 -13.42 9.17
CA GLU A 171 -13.13 -13.60 10.29
C GLU A 171 -14.38 -12.71 10.19
N GLU A 172 -14.23 -11.45 9.80
CA GLU A 172 -15.33 -10.50 9.62
C GLU A 172 -16.31 -10.99 8.53
N VAL A 173 -15.79 -11.47 7.39
CA VAL A 173 -16.62 -12.06 6.32
C VAL A 173 -17.36 -13.31 6.82
N GLN A 174 -16.70 -14.20 7.57
CA GLN A 174 -17.37 -15.38 8.14
C GLN A 174 -18.43 -14.98 9.17
N THR A 175 -18.16 -13.96 9.99
CA THR A 175 -19.08 -13.44 10.99
C THR A 175 -20.32 -12.85 10.32
N GLU A 176 -20.15 -12.08 9.23
CA GLU A 176 -21.27 -11.51 8.48
C GLU A 176 -22.20 -12.60 7.92
N TYR A 177 -21.64 -13.66 7.31
CA TYR A 177 -22.45 -14.78 6.83
C TYR A 177 -23.21 -15.49 7.95
N GLU A 178 -22.55 -15.71 9.09
CA GLU A 178 -23.18 -16.33 10.25
C GLU A 178 -24.27 -15.44 10.86
N GLU A 179 -24.06 -14.13 10.91
CA GLU A 179 -25.07 -13.16 11.36
C GLU A 179 -26.29 -13.17 10.44
N MET A 180 -26.10 -13.12 9.11
CA MET A 180 -27.19 -13.23 8.14
C MET A 180 -28.00 -14.52 8.33
N PHE A 181 -27.31 -15.64 8.55
CA PHE A 181 -27.96 -16.92 8.81
C PHE A 181 -28.76 -16.90 10.13
N ARG A 182 -28.17 -16.38 11.21
CA ARG A 182 -28.81 -16.26 12.52
C ARG A 182 -30.05 -15.37 12.47
N THR A 183 -30.02 -14.25 11.74
CA THR A 183 -31.18 -13.36 11.57
C THR A 183 -32.34 -14.06 10.88
N VAL A 184 -32.08 -14.82 9.81
CA VAL A 184 -33.13 -15.60 9.14
C VAL A 184 -33.70 -16.68 10.07
N LYS A 185 -32.83 -17.36 10.83
CA LYS A 185 -33.22 -18.38 11.79
C LYS A 185 -34.05 -17.79 12.95
N SER A 186 -33.65 -16.64 13.49
CA SER A 186 -34.35 -15.98 14.59
C SER A 186 -35.74 -15.53 14.15
N HIS A 187 -35.87 -14.91 12.97
CA HIS A 187 -37.18 -14.51 12.44
C HIS A 187 -38.11 -15.72 12.20
N LYS A 188 -37.58 -16.84 11.71
CA LYS A 188 -38.37 -18.08 11.60
C LYS A 188 -38.80 -18.62 12.96
N HIS A 189 -37.89 -18.58 13.94
CA HIS A 189 -38.21 -19.00 15.31
C HIS A 189 -39.30 -18.12 15.91
N ASP A 190 -39.15 -16.79 15.82
CA ASP A 190 -40.13 -15.83 16.32
C ASP A 190 -41.50 -16.03 15.65
N MET A 191 -41.52 -16.20 14.32
CA MET A 191 -42.74 -16.51 13.57
C MET A 191 -43.43 -17.76 14.11
N ASN A 192 -42.68 -18.85 14.33
CA ASN A 192 -43.24 -20.10 14.87
C ASN A 192 -43.80 -19.90 16.29
N VAL A 193 -43.08 -19.16 17.16
CA VAL A 193 -43.53 -18.85 18.52
C VAL A 193 -44.83 -18.04 18.49
N TRP A 194 -44.95 -17.06 17.60
CA TRP A 194 -46.16 -16.27 17.43
C TRP A 194 -47.32 -17.10 16.87
N GLU A 195 -47.07 -17.99 15.91
CA GLU A 195 -48.08 -18.92 15.39
C GLU A 195 -48.61 -19.90 16.46
N GLU A 196 -47.72 -20.50 17.23
CA GLU A 196 -48.08 -21.40 18.33
C GLU A 196 -48.89 -20.66 19.40
N ARG A 197 -48.45 -19.45 19.76
CA ARG A 197 -49.18 -18.56 20.68
C ARG A 197 -50.57 -18.23 20.14
N ALA A 198 -50.71 -17.97 18.85
CA ALA A 198 -52.01 -17.71 18.22
C ALA A 198 -52.93 -18.95 18.24
N LYS A 199 -52.39 -20.15 17.99
CA LYS A 199 -53.13 -21.43 18.07
C LYS A 199 -53.65 -21.68 19.48
N SER A 200 -52.77 -21.65 20.48
CA SER A 200 -53.13 -21.85 21.89
C SER A 200 -54.17 -20.82 22.39
N ARG A 201 -54.04 -19.54 22.01
CA ARG A 201 -55.02 -18.50 22.37
C ARG A 201 -56.38 -18.70 21.69
N LYS A 202 -56.41 -19.24 20.47
CA LYS A 202 -57.66 -19.59 19.77
C LYS A 202 -58.36 -20.76 20.45
N GLU A 203 -57.62 -21.79 20.84
CA GLU A 203 -58.13 -22.95 21.58
C GLU A 203 -58.71 -22.55 22.94
N ALA A 204 -58.08 -21.60 23.63
CA ALA A 204 -58.57 -21.02 24.88
C ALA A 204 -59.75 -20.03 24.72
N GLY A 205 -60.33 -19.88 23.52
CA GLY A 205 -61.47 -18.99 23.25
C GLY A 205 -61.13 -17.49 23.19
N ARG A 206 -59.85 -17.10 23.27
CA ARG A 206 -59.41 -15.69 23.28
C ARG A 206 -59.11 -15.20 21.86
N LEU A 207 -60.17 -15.07 21.05
CA LEU A 207 -60.07 -14.78 19.61
C LEU A 207 -59.32 -13.48 19.27
N GLY A 208 -59.54 -12.40 20.04
CA GLY A 208 -58.83 -11.12 19.82
C GLY A 208 -57.33 -11.21 20.04
N ALA A 209 -56.89 -11.90 21.10
CA ALA A 209 -55.48 -12.13 21.37
C ALA A 209 -54.83 -13.08 20.35
N ALA A 210 -55.59 -14.03 19.82
CA ALA A 210 -55.14 -14.92 18.74
C ALA A 210 -55.00 -14.17 17.40
N ALA A 211 -55.88 -13.20 17.11
CA ALA A 211 -55.77 -12.35 15.92
C ALA A 211 -54.56 -11.43 15.98
N TYR A 212 -54.28 -10.82 17.14
CA TYR A 212 -53.10 -9.97 17.34
C TYR A 212 -51.79 -10.74 17.13
N ALA A 213 -51.68 -11.97 17.63
CA ALA A 213 -50.48 -12.79 17.49
C ALA A 213 -50.20 -13.27 16.04
N ARG A 214 -51.15 -13.11 15.10
CA ARG A 214 -50.97 -13.42 13.67
C ARG A 214 -50.65 -12.19 12.82
N ARG A 215 -50.73 -11.00 13.40
CA ARG A 215 -50.51 -9.73 12.72
C ARG A 215 -49.05 -9.32 12.88
#